data_AF-A0A660RHK6-F1
#
_entry.id   AF-A0A660RHK6-F1
#
_cell.length_a   1.000
_cell.length_b   1.000
_cell.length_c   1.000
_cell.angle_alpha   90.00
_cell.angle_beta   90.00
_cell.angle_gamma   90.00
#
_symmetry.space_group_name_H-M   'P 1'
#
loop_
_entity.id
_entity.type
_entity.pdbx_description
1 polymer ?
#
loop_
_entity_poly.entity_id
_entity_poly.type
_entity_poly.pdbx_seq_one_letter_code
_entity_poly.pdbx_strand_id
1 'polypeptide(L)'
;MISSLLIFSKIFPVILDMDGIEGNLRYALKSMVKEEDEKLEALWGFKANAILKLRIVHFEHRGECIGEAGNYTILVNPEFIDYRSTIRHELMHLYNFEWERRTGIRTPLWIIEGLAMMWENQMARNDLPSLETMFAMWRMDPIRMNEYPEELGEYYRIVHLFMIHLDEKINIFGRFKWLLRKVEECGDWETALSMILSESIEDFYVKFRLKQTLLFLLNPNILLYIMTFVFILAFFAKIIKLRRRKRKVIETEEESEDHHVI
;
A
#
# COMPACT_ATOMS: atom_id res chain seq x y z
N MET A 1 27.65 2.57 -46.19
CA MET A 1 26.76 3.69 -46.57
C MET A 1 25.76 3.84 -45.44
N ILE A 2 26.02 4.80 -44.55
CA ILE A 2 25.27 5.02 -43.30
C ILE A 2 23.98 5.75 -43.69
N SER A 3 22.84 5.08 -43.58
CA SER A 3 21.54 5.74 -43.74
C SER A 3 21.08 6.19 -42.36
N SER A 4 21.28 7.48 -42.13
CA SER A 4 20.77 8.26 -41.02
C SER A 4 19.24 8.31 -41.07
N LEU A 5 18.59 7.34 -40.43
CA LEU A 5 17.20 7.46 -40.01
C LEU A 5 17.13 8.43 -38.84
N LEU A 6 16.94 9.70 -39.18
CA LEU A 6 16.42 10.75 -38.31
C LEU A 6 15.04 10.32 -37.82
N ILE A 7 15.00 9.56 -36.72
CA ILE A 7 13.83 9.51 -35.86
C ILE A 7 13.77 10.88 -35.20
N PHE A 8 12.96 11.77 -35.78
CA PHE A 8 12.48 12.93 -35.07
C PHE A 8 11.67 12.42 -33.88
N SER A 9 12.33 12.24 -32.73
CA SER A 9 11.65 12.27 -31.45
C SER A 9 11.07 13.68 -31.33
N LYS A 10 9.82 13.84 -31.74
CA LYS A 10 9.03 14.99 -31.27
C LYS A 10 8.95 14.82 -29.76
N ILE A 11 9.83 15.54 -29.07
CA ILE A 11 9.81 15.74 -27.64
C ILE A 11 8.48 16.44 -27.35
N PHE A 12 7.46 15.69 -26.95
CA PHE A 12 6.26 16.30 -26.42
C PHE A 12 6.50 16.49 -24.91
N PRO A 13 6.61 17.73 -24.42
CA PRO A 13 6.68 17.97 -22.99
C PRO A 13 5.37 17.53 -22.33
N VAL A 14 5.40 17.33 -21.02
CA VAL A 14 4.20 17.25 -20.18
C VAL A 14 3.39 18.55 -20.37
N ILE A 15 2.40 18.55 -21.28
CA ILE A 15 1.57 19.73 -21.58
C ILE A 15 0.43 19.81 -20.57
N LEU A 16 0.66 20.58 -19.51
CA LEU A 16 -0.31 20.82 -18.45
C LEU A 16 -1.48 21.70 -18.90
N ASP A 17 -2.56 21.03 -19.27
CA ASP A 17 -3.89 21.61 -19.41
C ASP A 17 -4.58 21.63 -18.03
N MET A 18 -4.96 22.81 -17.57
CA MET A 18 -5.46 23.07 -16.22
C MET A 18 -6.77 23.85 -16.31
N ASP A 19 -7.84 23.16 -16.69
CA ASP A 19 -9.18 23.72 -16.77
C ASP A 19 -9.64 24.19 -15.38
N GLY A 20 -10.03 25.48 -15.26
CA GLY A 20 -10.58 26.05 -14.03
C GLY A 20 -9.57 26.39 -12.91
N ILE A 21 -8.26 26.27 -13.16
CA ILE A 21 -7.22 26.56 -12.16
C ILE A 21 -6.47 27.84 -12.55
N GLU A 22 -6.65 28.90 -11.75
CA GLU A 22 -6.08 30.22 -12.03
C GLU A 22 -5.04 30.67 -10.98
N GLY A 23 -4.29 31.72 -11.34
CA GLY A 23 -3.37 32.40 -10.43
C GLY A 23 -2.21 31.55 -9.90
N ASN A 24 -1.83 31.79 -8.65
CA ASN A 24 -0.65 31.21 -8.01
C ASN A 24 -0.71 29.68 -7.89
N LEU A 25 -1.91 29.11 -7.75
CA LEU A 25 -2.10 27.66 -7.66
C LEU A 25 -1.69 26.96 -8.95
N ARG A 26 -2.06 27.53 -10.11
CA ARG A 26 -1.66 27.01 -11.43
C ARG A 26 -0.15 26.95 -11.56
N TYR A 27 0.55 28.02 -11.16
CA TYR A 27 2.01 28.08 -11.22
C TYR A 27 2.66 27.06 -10.27
N ALA A 28 2.14 26.95 -9.05
CA ALA A 28 2.61 25.99 -8.06
C ALA A 28 2.49 24.54 -8.56
N LEU A 29 1.31 24.16 -9.07
CA LEU A 29 1.08 22.81 -9.61
C LEU A 29 1.97 22.52 -10.82
N LYS A 30 2.16 23.49 -11.72
CA LYS A 30 3.10 23.34 -12.85
C LYS A 30 4.52 23.10 -12.38
N SER A 31 4.96 23.87 -11.39
CA SER A 31 6.30 23.69 -10.81
C SER A 31 6.44 22.33 -10.13
N MET A 32 5.42 21.87 -9.39
CA MET A 32 5.41 20.57 -8.73
C MET A 32 5.52 19.43 -9.75
N VAL A 33 4.67 19.43 -10.78
CA VAL A 33 4.71 18.40 -11.83
C VAL A 33 6.06 18.37 -12.51
N LYS A 34 6.61 19.53 -12.87
CA LYS A 34 7.94 19.61 -13.52
C LYS A 34 9.04 19.05 -12.62
N GLU A 35 9.05 19.43 -11.34
CA GLU A 35 10.04 18.98 -10.37
C GLU A 35 9.99 17.44 -10.18
N GLU A 36 8.80 16.87 -10.08
CA GLU A 36 8.64 15.42 -9.90
C GLU A 36 8.88 14.64 -11.21
N ASP A 37 8.53 15.19 -12.39
CA ASP A 37 8.90 14.64 -13.72
C ASP A 37 10.41 14.51 -13.87
N GLU A 38 11.18 15.55 -13.52
CA GLU A 38 12.64 15.53 -13.59
C GLU A 38 13.24 14.46 -12.66
N LYS A 39 12.68 14.28 -11.46
CA LYS A 39 13.12 13.24 -10.52
C LYS A 39 12.79 11.83 -11.03
N LEU A 40 11.60 11.64 -11.59
CA LEU A 40 11.21 10.36 -12.17
C LEU A 40 12.03 10.04 -13.43
N GLU A 41 12.33 11.03 -14.27
CA GLU A 41 13.24 10.88 -15.41
C GLU A 41 14.62 10.37 -14.95
N ALA A 42 15.16 10.96 -13.88
CA ALA A 42 16.42 10.53 -13.29
C ALA A 42 16.34 9.09 -12.73
N LEU A 43 15.23 8.74 -12.05
CA LEU A 43 15.00 7.43 -11.46
C LEU A 43 14.84 6.32 -12.50
N TRP A 44 13.93 6.51 -13.46
CA TRP A 44 13.59 5.53 -14.50
C TRP A 44 14.63 5.49 -15.61
N GLY A 45 15.39 6.57 -15.83
CA GLY A 45 16.41 6.64 -16.88
C GLY A 45 15.86 6.93 -18.27
N PHE A 46 14.60 7.36 -18.36
CA PHE A 46 14.00 7.84 -19.59
C PHE A 46 12.95 8.92 -19.28
N LYS A 47 12.62 9.73 -20.27
CA LYS A 47 11.51 10.70 -20.18
C LYS A 47 10.20 10.07 -20.64
N ALA A 48 9.14 10.21 -19.84
CA ALA A 48 7.79 9.80 -20.24
C ALA A 48 7.33 10.63 -21.45
N ASN A 49 6.71 9.99 -22.45
CA ASN A 49 6.23 10.66 -23.65
C ASN A 49 4.70 10.69 -23.66
N ALA A 50 4.14 11.62 -22.89
CA ALA A 50 2.71 11.73 -22.67
C ALA A 50 2.24 13.18 -22.60
N ILE A 51 1.02 13.43 -23.09
CA ILE A 51 0.31 14.68 -22.87
C ILE A 51 -0.43 14.55 -21.54
N LEU A 52 -0.01 15.33 -20.53
CA LEU A 52 -0.57 15.27 -19.19
C LEU A 52 -1.53 16.43 -18.92
N LYS A 53 -2.82 16.13 -18.79
CA LYS A 53 -3.82 17.10 -18.33
C LYS A 53 -3.98 16.97 -16.82
N LEU A 54 -4.11 18.09 -16.12
CA LEU A 54 -4.38 18.11 -14.68
C LEU A 54 -5.70 18.84 -14.45
N ARG A 55 -6.71 18.13 -13.93
CA ARG A 55 -8.03 18.70 -13.66
C ARG A 55 -8.32 18.63 -12.17
N ILE A 56 -8.78 19.74 -11.60
CA ILE A 56 -9.34 19.75 -10.26
C ILE A 56 -10.84 19.50 -10.38
N VAL A 57 -11.30 18.39 -9.81
CA VAL A 57 -12.70 17.95 -9.87
C VAL A 57 -13.10 17.38 -8.52
N HIS A 58 -14.36 17.52 -8.12
CA HIS A 58 -14.88 16.84 -6.92
C HIS A 58 -15.30 15.41 -7.29
N PHE A 59 -14.76 14.41 -6.60
CA PHE A 59 -15.08 12.98 -6.78
C PHE A 59 -14.74 12.20 -5.51
N GLU A 60 -15.13 10.93 -5.41
CA GLU A 60 -15.01 10.16 -4.15
C GLU A 60 -13.57 9.82 -3.76
N HIS A 61 -12.63 9.84 -4.72
CA HIS A 61 -11.23 9.50 -4.48
C HIS A 61 -10.32 10.73 -4.43
N ARG A 62 -9.11 10.52 -3.90
CA ARG A 62 -8.09 11.56 -3.76
C ARG A 62 -7.50 12.00 -5.10
N GLY A 63 -7.25 11.01 -5.95
CA GLY A 63 -6.57 11.11 -7.23
C GLY A 63 -7.07 10.02 -8.16
N GLU A 64 -7.09 10.28 -9.46
CA GLU A 64 -7.29 9.25 -10.47
C GLU A 64 -6.49 9.64 -11.73
N CYS A 65 -5.83 8.66 -12.34
CA CYS A 65 -5.18 8.83 -13.64
C CYS A 65 -5.90 8.03 -14.71
N ILE A 66 -6.44 8.74 -15.70
CA ILE A 66 -7.12 8.15 -16.85
C ILE A 66 -6.17 8.27 -18.06
N GLY A 67 -5.72 7.13 -18.57
CA GLY A 67 -4.81 7.05 -19.71
C GLY A 67 -5.47 6.47 -20.96
N GLU A 68 -5.56 7.25 -22.03
CA GLU A 68 -5.94 6.78 -23.37
C GLU A 68 -4.93 7.25 -24.43
N ALA A 69 -4.34 6.31 -25.16
CA ALA A 69 -3.55 6.56 -26.37
C ALA A 69 -2.47 7.67 -26.24
N GLY A 70 -1.76 7.72 -25.10
CA GLY A 70 -0.70 8.71 -24.86
C GLY A 70 -1.18 10.06 -24.30
N ASN A 71 -2.49 10.20 -24.04
CA ASN A 71 -3.05 11.27 -23.22
C ASN A 71 -3.35 10.73 -21.83
N TYR A 72 -2.84 11.42 -20.82
CA TYR A 72 -3.07 11.08 -19.42
C TYR A 72 -3.74 12.26 -18.74
N THR A 73 -4.82 12.01 -18.01
CA THR A 73 -5.50 13.02 -17.21
C THR A 73 -5.38 12.65 -15.75
N ILE A 74 -4.71 13.50 -14.98
CA ILE A 74 -4.71 13.45 -13.51
C ILE A 74 -5.90 14.26 -13.02
N LEU A 75 -6.81 13.58 -12.34
CA LEU A 75 -7.89 14.20 -11.57
C LEU A 75 -7.41 14.39 -10.15
N VAL A 76 -7.52 15.59 -9.59
CA VAL A 76 -7.20 15.86 -8.19
C VAL A 76 -8.43 16.40 -7.49
N ASN A 77 -8.80 15.77 -6.37
CA ASN A 77 -9.91 16.25 -5.57
C ASN A 77 -9.45 17.43 -4.68
N PRO A 78 -10.06 18.63 -4.79
CA PRO A 78 -9.66 19.80 -4.02
C PRO A 78 -9.88 19.66 -2.51
N GLU A 79 -10.73 18.72 -2.07
CA GLU A 79 -10.98 18.43 -0.64
C GLU A 79 -9.79 17.72 0.02
N PHE A 80 -8.95 17.05 -0.77
CA PHE A 80 -7.72 16.42 -0.31
C PHE A 80 -6.54 17.37 -0.56
N ILE A 81 -6.22 18.19 0.44
CA ILE A 81 -5.32 19.35 0.39
C ILE A 81 -3.88 19.03 -0.07
N ASP A 82 -3.45 17.77 -0.06
CA ASP A 82 -2.09 17.38 -0.45
C ASP A 82 -1.95 17.03 -1.94
N TYR A 83 -2.00 18.09 -2.76
CA TYR A 83 -1.81 18.04 -4.22
C TYR A 83 -0.48 17.41 -4.63
N ARG A 84 0.61 17.66 -3.88
CA ARG A 84 1.95 17.20 -4.27
C ARG A 84 2.04 15.68 -4.18
N SER A 85 1.53 15.12 -3.09
CA SER A 85 1.51 13.69 -2.87
C SER A 85 0.62 13.00 -3.92
N THR A 86 -0.58 13.53 -4.24
CA THR A 86 -1.38 13.03 -5.36
C THR A 86 -0.62 13.08 -6.70
N ILE A 87 0.01 14.21 -7.03
CA ILE A 87 0.81 14.34 -8.27
C ILE A 87 1.94 13.32 -8.32
N ARG A 88 2.62 13.04 -7.21
CA ARG A 88 3.67 12.02 -7.14
C ARG A 88 3.12 10.64 -7.46
N HIS A 89 2.03 10.25 -6.81
CA HIS A 89 1.38 8.95 -7.01
C HIS A 89 1.05 8.75 -8.50
N GLU A 90 0.33 9.70 -9.08
CA GLU A 90 -0.15 9.57 -10.46
C GLU A 90 0.96 9.71 -11.52
N LEU A 91 2.01 10.48 -11.25
CA LEU A 91 3.17 10.53 -12.14
C LEU A 91 3.98 9.22 -12.10
N MET A 92 4.04 8.52 -10.97
CA MET A 92 4.66 7.19 -10.92
C MET A 92 3.90 6.20 -11.81
N HIS A 93 2.57 6.23 -11.77
CA HIS A 93 1.72 5.43 -12.67
C HIS A 93 2.01 5.71 -14.14
N LEU A 94 2.09 6.99 -14.51
CA LEU A 94 2.45 7.39 -15.87
C LEU A 94 3.77 6.76 -16.33
N TYR A 95 4.81 6.86 -15.51
CA TYR A 95 6.11 6.29 -15.85
C TYR A 95 6.09 4.76 -15.93
N ASN A 96 5.36 4.09 -15.04
CA ASN A 96 5.16 2.65 -15.11
C ASN A 96 4.47 2.25 -16.42
N PHE A 97 3.37 2.90 -16.79
CA PHE A 97 2.66 2.59 -18.04
C PHE A 97 3.50 2.87 -19.30
N GLU A 98 4.32 3.93 -19.29
CA GLU A 98 5.27 4.19 -20.36
C GLU A 98 6.34 3.11 -20.46
N TRP A 99 6.82 2.59 -19.32
CA TRP A 99 7.77 1.48 -19.30
C TRP A 99 7.14 0.19 -19.82
N GLU A 100 5.95 -0.18 -19.35
CA GLU A 100 5.22 -1.37 -19.86
C GLU A 100 5.02 -1.30 -21.37
N ARG A 101 4.68 -0.11 -21.91
CA ARG A 101 4.51 0.07 -23.35
C ARG A 101 5.79 -0.13 -24.15
N ARG A 102 6.95 0.23 -23.58
CA ARG A 102 8.26 0.10 -24.24
C ARG A 102 8.77 -1.33 -24.22
N THR A 103 8.53 -2.05 -23.13
CA THR A 103 9.07 -3.40 -22.93
C THR A 103 8.09 -4.51 -23.31
N GLY A 104 6.79 -4.21 -23.30
CA GLY A 104 5.72 -5.21 -23.44
C GLY A 104 5.50 -6.05 -22.18
N ILE A 105 6.20 -5.75 -21.09
CA ILE A 105 6.11 -6.49 -19.82
C ILE A 105 5.04 -5.84 -18.95
N ARG A 106 4.11 -6.65 -18.44
CA ARG A 106 3.05 -6.18 -17.54
C ARG A 106 3.58 -6.09 -16.11
N THR A 107 3.21 -5.03 -15.41
CA THR A 107 3.47 -4.83 -13.99
C THR A 107 2.26 -5.30 -13.18
N PRO A 108 2.41 -6.23 -12.22
CA PRO A 108 1.34 -6.61 -11.29
C PRO A 108 0.77 -5.41 -10.53
N LEU A 109 -0.54 -5.43 -10.26
CA LEU A 109 -1.26 -4.31 -9.62
C LEU A 109 -0.59 -3.85 -8.30
N TRP A 110 -0.17 -4.80 -7.47
CA TRP A 110 0.49 -4.49 -6.20
C TRP A 110 1.85 -3.81 -6.37
N ILE A 111 2.54 -4.01 -7.50
CA ILE A 111 3.79 -3.29 -7.82
C ILE A 111 3.47 -1.90 -8.34
N ILE A 112 2.46 -1.75 -9.19
CA ILE A 112 1.99 -0.46 -9.71
C ILE A 112 1.66 0.48 -8.54
N GLU A 113 0.72 0.06 -7.70
CA GLU A 113 0.29 0.84 -6.54
C GLU A 113 1.39 0.93 -5.48
N GLY A 114 2.18 -0.13 -5.34
CA GLY A 114 3.30 -0.18 -4.43
C GLY A 114 4.37 0.88 -4.67
N LEU A 115 4.81 1.00 -5.93
CA LEU A 115 5.79 2.00 -6.32
C LEU A 115 5.22 3.41 -6.21
N ALA A 116 3.95 3.59 -6.57
CA ALA A 116 3.26 4.88 -6.48
C ALA A 116 3.14 5.34 -5.02
N MET A 117 2.68 4.47 -4.11
CA MET A 117 2.60 4.75 -2.67
C MET A 117 3.97 5.06 -2.04
N MET A 118 5.00 4.30 -2.40
CA MET A 118 6.36 4.55 -1.93
C MET A 118 6.93 5.88 -2.42
N TRP A 119 6.61 6.27 -3.66
CA TRP A 119 7.05 7.53 -4.24
C TRP A 119 6.27 8.72 -3.70
N GLU A 120 4.97 8.54 -3.46
CA GLU A 120 4.11 9.47 -2.77
C GLU A 120 4.68 9.81 -1.38
N ASN A 121 4.98 8.75 -0.61
CA ASN A 121 5.25 8.82 0.83
C ASN A 121 6.73 8.57 1.17
N GLN A 122 7.66 9.29 0.53
CA GLN A 122 9.11 9.12 0.73
C GLN A 122 9.59 9.25 2.20
N MET A 123 8.78 9.86 3.09
CA MET A 123 9.12 10.08 4.51
C MET A 123 8.32 9.23 5.52
N ALA A 124 7.23 8.56 5.12
CA ALA A 124 6.39 7.80 6.04
C ALA A 124 6.76 6.31 6.01
N ARG A 125 7.80 5.93 6.76
CA ARG A 125 8.29 4.54 6.84
C ARG A 125 7.81 3.75 8.07
N ASN A 126 7.08 4.38 8.99
CA ASN A 126 6.97 3.91 10.39
C ASN A 126 5.54 3.74 10.91
N ASP A 127 4.60 3.30 10.08
CA ASP A 127 3.28 2.95 10.59
C ASP A 127 3.28 1.50 11.10
N LEU A 128 3.13 1.33 12.41
CA LEU A 128 2.79 0.02 12.98
C LEU A 128 1.43 -0.42 12.42
N PRO A 129 1.26 -1.70 12.09
CA PRO A 129 -0.02 -2.18 11.55
C PRO A 129 -1.13 -1.95 12.59
N SER A 130 -2.22 -1.32 12.14
CA SER A 130 -3.42 -1.15 12.95
C SER A 130 -4.19 -2.46 13.06
N LEU A 131 -5.14 -2.53 14.00
CA LEU A 131 -6.04 -3.69 14.12
C LEU A 131 -6.82 -3.96 12.81
N GLU A 132 -7.29 -2.90 12.16
CA GLU A 132 -7.99 -2.98 10.87
C GLU A 132 -7.08 -3.53 9.77
N THR A 133 -5.85 -3.04 9.68
CA THR A 133 -4.83 -3.54 8.73
C THR A 133 -4.59 -5.03 8.94
N MET A 134 -4.48 -5.48 10.19
CA MET A 134 -4.25 -6.88 10.50
C MET A 134 -5.40 -7.79 10.10
N PHE A 135 -6.64 -7.36 10.36
CA PHE A 135 -7.81 -8.09 9.87
C PHE A 135 -7.86 -8.12 8.35
N ALA A 136 -7.53 -7.01 7.68
CA ALA A 136 -7.47 -6.95 6.24
C ALA A 136 -6.41 -7.91 5.65
N MET A 137 -5.21 -7.98 6.26
CA MET A 137 -4.16 -8.94 5.86
C MET A 137 -4.55 -10.41 6.01
N TRP A 138 -5.60 -10.74 6.77
CA TRP A 138 -6.10 -12.11 6.89
C TRP A 138 -7.10 -12.48 5.79
N ARG A 139 -7.85 -11.51 5.27
CA ARG A 139 -8.87 -11.72 4.23
C ARG A 139 -8.41 -11.38 2.82
N MET A 140 -7.35 -10.60 2.68
CA MET A 140 -6.85 -10.08 1.42
C MET A 140 -5.42 -10.57 1.16
N ASP A 141 -5.16 -10.94 -0.09
CA ASP A 141 -3.84 -11.35 -0.58
C ASP A 141 -3.43 -10.51 -1.79
N PRO A 142 -2.87 -9.30 -1.59
CA PRO A 142 -2.64 -8.33 -2.65
C PRO A 142 -1.74 -8.84 -3.78
N ILE A 143 -0.81 -9.76 -3.50
CA ILE A 143 0.10 -10.29 -4.51
C ILE A 143 -0.61 -11.19 -5.53
N ARG A 144 -1.83 -11.68 -5.21
CA ARG A 144 -2.64 -12.52 -6.11
C ARG A 144 -3.80 -11.77 -6.77
N MET A 145 -3.96 -10.48 -6.48
CA MET A 145 -5.08 -9.69 -6.99
C MET A 145 -4.72 -9.06 -8.33
N ASN A 146 -5.58 -9.26 -9.32
CA ASN A 146 -5.48 -8.62 -10.63
C ASN A 146 -6.44 -7.43 -10.78
N GLU A 147 -7.37 -7.28 -9.85
CA GLU A 147 -8.39 -6.23 -9.83
C GLU A 147 -8.42 -5.58 -8.46
N TYR A 148 -8.88 -4.33 -8.42
CA TYR A 148 -9.02 -3.58 -7.18
C TYR A 148 -10.10 -4.21 -6.28
N PRO A 149 -9.83 -4.40 -4.97
CA PRO A 149 -10.86 -4.78 -4.02
C PRO A 149 -11.81 -3.62 -3.72
N GLU A 150 -13.00 -3.93 -3.21
CA GLU A 150 -13.93 -2.94 -2.65
C GLU A 150 -13.28 -2.10 -1.53
N GLU A 151 -12.36 -2.69 -0.78
CA GLU A 151 -11.70 -2.08 0.38
C GLU A 151 -10.34 -1.48 0.01
N LEU A 152 -10.38 -0.50 -0.90
CA LEU A 152 -9.20 0.16 -1.48
C LEU A 152 -8.21 0.69 -0.43
N GLY A 153 -8.70 1.34 0.63
CA GLY A 153 -7.83 1.90 1.67
C GLY A 153 -6.99 0.84 2.38
N GLU A 154 -7.55 -0.33 2.64
CA GLU A 154 -6.81 -1.44 3.24
C GLU A 154 -5.82 -2.05 2.26
N TYR A 155 -6.22 -2.21 1.01
CA TYR A 155 -5.37 -2.70 -0.05
C TYR A 155 -4.09 -1.85 -0.18
N TYR A 156 -4.24 -0.54 -0.33
CA TYR A 156 -3.11 0.38 -0.45
C TYR A 156 -2.20 0.33 0.77
N ARG A 157 -2.79 0.21 1.97
CA ARG A 157 -2.03 0.11 3.22
C ARG A 157 -1.21 -1.16 3.30
N ILE A 158 -1.77 -2.32 2.94
CA ILE A 158 -1.05 -3.61 2.96
C ILE A 158 0.06 -3.60 1.90
N VAL A 159 -0.26 -3.14 0.69
CA VAL A 159 0.71 -3.02 -0.42
C VAL A 159 1.87 -2.11 -0.03
N HIS A 160 1.58 -0.94 0.54
CA HIS A 160 2.61 0.00 0.98
C HIS A 160 3.54 -0.62 2.04
N LEU A 161 2.98 -1.28 3.06
CA LEU A 161 3.78 -1.99 4.08
C LEU A 161 4.63 -3.11 3.48
N PHE A 162 4.08 -3.86 2.53
CA PHE A 162 4.82 -4.93 1.86
C PHE A 162 5.97 -4.37 1.02
N MET A 163 5.75 -3.27 0.31
CA MET A 163 6.76 -2.61 -0.50
C MET A 163 7.87 -1.98 0.34
N ILE A 164 7.55 -1.41 1.50
CA ILE A 164 8.58 -0.99 2.47
C ILE A 164 9.42 -2.19 2.89
N HIS A 165 8.80 -3.33 3.20
CA HIS A 165 9.53 -4.53 3.59
C HIS A 165 10.41 -5.09 2.46
N LEU A 166 9.95 -4.98 1.21
CA LEU A 166 10.72 -5.34 0.03
C LEU A 166 11.91 -4.38 -0.16
N ASP A 167 11.70 -3.06 -0.02
CA ASP A 167 12.76 -2.04 -0.08
C ASP A 167 13.85 -2.23 0.98
N GLU A 168 13.48 -2.62 2.21
CA GLU A 168 14.44 -2.99 3.26
C GLU A 168 15.41 -4.10 2.83
N LYS A 169 14.98 -4.98 1.91
CA LYS A 169 15.77 -6.12 1.44
C LYS A 169 16.55 -5.84 0.18
N ILE A 170 15.92 -5.20 -0.82
CA ILE A 170 16.51 -5.07 -2.16
C ILE A 170 16.90 -3.63 -2.52
N ASN A 171 16.55 -2.65 -1.68
CA ASN A 171 16.78 -1.22 -1.90
C ASN A 171 16.25 -0.78 -3.28
N ILE A 172 14.93 -0.84 -3.45
CA ILE A 172 14.21 -0.65 -4.71
C ILE A 172 14.65 0.66 -5.37
N PHE A 173 14.51 1.79 -4.68
CA PHE A 173 14.84 3.08 -5.28
C PHE A 173 16.34 3.31 -5.46
N GLY A 174 17.17 2.79 -4.55
CA GLY A 174 18.63 2.87 -4.70
C GLY A 174 19.17 2.02 -5.86
N ARG A 175 18.41 1.03 -6.34
CA ARG A 175 18.80 0.11 -7.42
C ARG A 175 17.77 0.01 -8.54
N PHE A 176 16.93 1.03 -8.70
CA PHE A 176 15.72 0.94 -9.52
C PHE A 176 16.01 0.56 -10.99
N LYS A 177 16.96 1.24 -11.64
CA LYS A 177 17.37 0.91 -13.03
C LYS A 177 17.99 -0.49 -13.16
N TRP A 178 18.58 -1.03 -12.10
CA TRP A 178 19.07 -2.40 -12.11
C TRP A 178 17.91 -3.40 -11.96
N LEU A 179 16.95 -3.10 -11.08
CA LEU A 179 15.73 -3.89 -10.92
C LEU A 179 14.96 -3.98 -12.25
N LEU A 180 14.70 -2.86 -12.93
CA LEU A 180 14.01 -2.86 -14.23
C LEU A 180 14.72 -3.73 -15.27
N ARG A 181 16.05 -3.67 -15.34
CA ARG A 181 16.84 -4.55 -16.22
C ARG A 181 16.69 -6.03 -15.86
N LYS A 182 16.59 -6.37 -14.57
CA LYS A 182 16.32 -7.76 -14.15
C LYS A 182 14.93 -8.21 -14.55
N VAL A 183 13.94 -7.34 -14.45
CA VAL A 183 12.59 -7.63 -14.94
C VAL A 183 12.59 -7.86 -16.45
N GLU A 184 13.30 -7.02 -17.22
CA GLU A 184 13.45 -7.19 -18.67
C GLU A 184 14.17 -8.50 -19.05
N GLU A 185 15.23 -8.87 -18.32
CA GLU A 185 15.95 -10.14 -18.52
C GLU A 185 15.09 -11.37 -18.22
N CYS A 186 14.23 -11.30 -17.19
CA CYS A 186 13.36 -12.41 -16.80
C CYS A 186 12.04 -12.46 -17.59
N GLY A 187 11.59 -11.33 -18.13
CA GLY A 187 10.31 -11.20 -18.84
C GLY A 187 9.10 -10.94 -17.93
N ASP A 188 9.25 -11.05 -16.61
CA ASP A 188 8.20 -10.77 -15.64
C ASP A 188 8.78 -10.36 -14.26
N TRP A 189 7.94 -9.68 -13.47
CA TRP A 189 8.34 -9.12 -12.18
C TRP A 189 8.55 -10.18 -11.09
N GLU A 190 7.71 -11.21 -11.04
CA GLU A 190 7.73 -12.21 -9.97
C GLU A 190 8.98 -13.07 -10.05
N THR A 191 9.35 -13.54 -11.24
CA THR A 191 10.58 -14.27 -11.51
C THR A 191 11.80 -13.41 -11.19
N ALA A 192 11.82 -12.15 -11.64
CA ALA A 192 12.93 -11.24 -11.36
C ALA A 192 13.12 -10.99 -9.86
N LEU A 193 12.04 -10.68 -9.14
CA LEU A 193 12.11 -10.45 -7.70
C LEU A 193 12.46 -11.74 -6.95
N SER A 194 11.92 -12.89 -7.36
CA SER A 194 12.25 -14.18 -6.74
C SER A 194 13.73 -14.52 -6.90
N MET A 195 14.29 -14.26 -8.09
CA MET A 195 15.73 -14.41 -8.35
C MET A 195 16.56 -13.47 -7.46
N ILE A 196 16.16 -12.21 -7.30
CA ILE A 196 16.87 -11.23 -6.48
C ILE A 196 16.82 -11.60 -4.99
N LEU A 197 15.67 -12.06 -4.51
CA LEU A 197 15.46 -12.46 -3.12
C LEU A 197 16.05 -13.84 -2.80
N SER A 198 16.32 -14.66 -3.82
CA SER A 198 16.69 -16.07 -3.68
C SER A 198 15.63 -16.91 -2.95
N GLU A 199 14.36 -16.54 -3.11
CA GLU A 199 13.17 -17.25 -2.64
C GLU A 199 11.95 -16.85 -3.50
N SER A 200 10.84 -17.59 -3.43
CA SER A 200 9.62 -17.18 -4.14
C SER A 200 9.02 -15.91 -3.54
N ILE A 201 8.32 -15.12 -4.36
CA ILE A 201 7.56 -13.95 -3.87
C ILE A 201 6.51 -14.36 -2.83
N GLU A 202 5.88 -15.52 -3.01
CA GLU A 202 4.89 -16.05 -2.08
C GLU A 202 5.51 -16.37 -0.72
N ASP A 203 6.66 -17.05 -0.70
CA ASP A 203 7.35 -17.35 0.56
C ASP A 203 7.79 -16.07 1.28
N PHE A 204 8.30 -15.10 0.50
CA PHE A 204 8.69 -13.80 1.02
C PHE A 204 7.48 -13.05 1.61
N TYR A 205 6.33 -13.08 0.94
CA TYR A 205 5.09 -12.47 1.39
C TYR A 205 4.52 -13.17 2.64
N VAL A 206 4.60 -14.50 2.73
CA VAL A 206 4.21 -15.26 3.94
C VAL A 206 5.07 -14.85 5.14
N LYS A 207 6.39 -14.74 4.96
CA LYS A 207 7.32 -14.25 5.99
C LYS A 207 6.99 -12.82 6.41
N PHE A 208 6.66 -11.94 5.47
CA PHE A 208 6.18 -10.59 5.75
C PHE A 208 4.92 -10.60 6.61
N ARG A 209 3.89 -11.38 6.24
CA ARG A 209 2.65 -11.48 7.01
C ARG A 209 2.89 -11.97 8.44
N LEU A 210 3.78 -12.94 8.61
CA LEU A 210 4.20 -13.43 9.93
C LEU A 210 4.90 -12.33 10.74
N LYS A 211 5.82 -11.58 10.12
CA LYS A 211 6.50 -10.43 10.75
C LYS A 211 5.48 -9.38 11.21
N GLN A 212 4.52 -9.00 10.35
CA GLN A 212 3.49 -8.01 10.70
C GLN A 212 2.58 -8.50 11.82
N THR A 213 2.18 -9.78 11.79
CA THR A 213 1.40 -10.39 12.87
C THR A 213 2.14 -10.35 14.20
N LEU A 214 3.44 -10.67 14.19
CA LEU A 214 4.26 -10.59 15.39
C LEU A 214 4.39 -9.14 15.90
N LEU A 215 4.67 -8.18 15.02
CA LEU A 215 4.76 -6.76 15.39
C LEU A 215 3.45 -6.24 16.00
N PHE A 216 2.31 -6.64 15.44
CA PHE A 216 1.00 -6.32 15.98
C PHE A 216 0.78 -6.91 17.37
N LEU A 217 1.10 -8.19 17.58
CA LEU A 217 0.97 -8.85 18.88
C LEU A 217 1.88 -8.24 19.95
N LEU A 218 3.04 -7.72 19.54
CA LEU A 218 4.00 -7.02 20.42
C LEU A 218 3.62 -5.55 20.67
N ASN A 219 2.58 -5.02 20.04
CA ASN A 219 2.13 -3.65 20.28
C ASN A 219 1.68 -3.51 21.75
N PRO A 220 2.25 -2.58 22.54
CA PRO A 220 1.94 -2.43 23.97
C PRO A 220 0.44 -2.26 24.27
N ASN A 221 -0.29 -1.58 23.39
CA ASN A 221 -1.74 -1.41 23.54
C ASN A 221 -2.47 -2.75 23.39
N ILE A 222 -2.07 -3.56 22.43
CA ILE A 222 -2.63 -4.91 22.21
C ILE A 222 -2.32 -5.81 23.39
N LEU A 223 -1.07 -5.79 23.89
CA LEU A 223 -0.68 -6.52 25.09
C LEU A 223 -1.51 -6.12 26.31
N LEU A 224 -1.75 -4.82 26.50
CA LEU A 224 -2.60 -4.30 27.57
C LEU A 224 -4.05 -4.79 27.43
N TYR A 225 -4.61 -4.79 26.22
CA TYR A 225 -5.96 -5.31 25.98
C TYR A 225 -6.04 -6.81 26.28
N ILE A 226 -5.06 -7.60 25.84
CA ILE A 226 -4.99 -9.04 26.12
C ILE A 226 -4.91 -9.27 27.64
N MET A 227 -4.02 -8.57 28.34
CA MET A 227 -3.90 -8.68 29.80
C MET A 227 -5.19 -8.30 30.53
N THR A 228 -5.84 -7.22 30.10
CA THR A 228 -7.11 -6.75 30.68
C THR A 228 -8.21 -7.78 30.46
N PHE A 229 -8.30 -8.35 29.26
CA PHE A 229 -9.26 -9.41 28.94
C PHE A 229 -9.04 -10.66 29.79
N VAL A 230 -7.79 -11.11 29.91
CA VAL A 230 -7.42 -12.25 30.79
C VAL A 230 -7.76 -11.97 32.25
N PHE A 231 -7.50 -10.75 32.73
CA PHE A 231 -7.86 -10.34 34.08
C PHE A 231 -9.38 -10.38 34.32
N ILE A 232 -10.16 -9.86 33.37
CA ILE A 232 -11.63 -9.90 33.41
C ILE A 232 -12.14 -11.35 33.43
N LEU A 233 -11.61 -12.23 32.56
CA LEU A 233 -11.97 -13.65 32.55
C LEU A 233 -11.64 -14.34 33.88
N ALA A 234 -10.46 -14.09 34.44
CA ALA A 234 -10.06 -14.63 35.73
C ALA A 234 -10.97 -14.13 36.87
N PHE A 235 -11.35 -12.86 36.83
CA PHE A 235 -12.28 -12.26 37.78
C PHE A 235 -13.68 -12.92 37.71
N PHE A 236 -14.25 -13.07 36.50
CA PHE A 236 -15.53 -13.75 36.31
C PHE A 236 -15.46 -15.23 36.72
N ALA A 237 -14.39 -15.94 36.37
CA ALA A 237 -14.18 -17.33 36.78
C ALA A 237 -14.14 -17.46 38.32
N LYS A 238 -13.50 -16.50 39.01
CA LYS A 238 -13.49 -16.44 40.48
C LYS A 238 -14.89 -16.18 41.04
N ILE A 239 -15.66 -15.26 40.47
CA ILE A 239 -17.06 -15.00 40.88
C ILE A 239 -17.90 -16.26 40.72
N ILE A 240 -17.83 -16.94 39.57
CA ILE A 240 -18.57 -18.17 39.31
C ILE A 240 -18.19 -19.25 40.33
N LYS A 241 -16.89 -19.40 40.63
CA LYS A 241 -16.41 -20.36 41.64
C LYS A 241 -16.93 -20.03 43.04
N LEU A 242 -16.95 -18.76 43.43
CA LEU A 242 -17.49 -18.31 44.72
C LEU A 242 -19.00 -18.55 44.82
N ARG A 243 -19.78 -18.26 43.76
CA ARG A 243 -21.22 -18.53 43.71
C ARG A 243 -21.51 -20.03 43.81
N ARG A 244 -20.75 -20.88 43.10
CA ARG A 244 -20.88 -22.35 43.20
C ARG A 244 -20.58 -22.86 44.61
N ARG A 245 -19.56 -22.31 45.29
CA ARG A 245 -19.25 -22.67 46.68
C ARG A 245 -20.38 -22.29 47.64
N LYS A 246 -20.92 -21.08 47.53
CA LYS A 246 -22.06 -20.66 48.35
C LYS A 246 -23.29 -21.54 48.14
N ARG A 247 -23.61 -21.89 46.89
CA ARG A 247 -24.73 -22.78 46.58
C ARG A 247 -24.59 -24.16 47.23
N LYS A 248 -23.39 -24.76 47.14
CA LYS A 248 -23.10 -26.04 47.80
C LYS A 248 -23.25 -25.99 49.32
N VAL A 249 -22.82 -24.89 49.95
CA VAL A 249 -22.97 -24.72 51.40
C VAL A 249 -24.45 -24.66 51.79
N ILE A 250 -25.26 -23.90 51.05
CA ILE A 250 -26.72 -23.83 51.28
C ILE A 250 -27.38 -25.20 51.08
N GLU A 251 -27.05 -25.92 50.01
CA GLU A 251 -27.56 -27.28 49.75
C GLU A 251 -27.16 -28.27 50.88
N THR A 252 -25.97 -28.12 51.48
CA THR A 252 -25.52 -28.97 52.60
C THR A 252 -26.22 -28.62 53.90
N GLU A 253 -26.52 -27.33 54.13
CA GLU A 253 -27.26 -26.87 55.32
C GLU A 253 -28.73 -27.33 55.26
N GLU A 254 -29.40 -27.21 54.10
CA GLU A 254 -30.77 -27.70 53.90
C GLU A 254 -30.89 -29.23 54.09
N GLU A 255 -29.94 -30.03 53.57
CA GLU A 255 -29.91 -31.48 53.82
C GLU A 255 -29.70 -31.84 55.30
N SER A 256 -29.01 -30.98 56.05
CA SER A 256 -28.74 -31.22 57.49
C SER A 256 -29.93 -30.87 58.40
N GLU A 257 -30.75 -29.88 58.02
CA GLU A 257 -31.96 -29.50 58.77
C GLU A 257 -33.09 -30.53 58.58
N ASP A 258 -33.25 -31.09 57.37
CA ASP A 258 -34.24 -32.16 57.11
C ASP A 258 -33.94 -33.46 57.88
N HIS A 259 -32.68 -33.72 58.24
CA HIS A 259 -32.31 -34.88 59.06
C HIS A 259 -32.50 -34.69 60.57
N HIS A 260 -32.80 -33.47 61.04
CA HIS A 260 -33.05 -33.17 62.46
C HIS A 260 -34.54 -33.03 62.82
N VAL A 261 -35.46 -33.20 61.86
CA VAL A 261 -36.91 -33.27 62.08
C VAL A 261 -37.38 -34.73 62.04
N ILE A 262 -37.08 -35.50 63.10
CA ILE A 262 -37.73 -36.78 63.42
C ILE A 262 -38.05 -36.82 64.92
#